data_AF-K1THK9-F1
#
_entry.id   AF-K1THK9-F1
#
_cell.length_a   1.000
_cell.length_b   1.000
_cell.length_c   1.000
_cell.angle_alpha   90.00
_cell.angle_beta   90.00
_cell.angle_gamma   90.00
#
_symmetry.space_group_name_H-M   'P 1'
#
loop_
_entity.id
_entity.type
_entity.pdbx_description
1 polymer ?
#
loop_
_entity_poly.entity_id
_entity_poly.type
_entity_poly.pdbx_seq_one_letter_code
_entity_poly.pdbx_strand_id
1 'polypeptide(L)'
;FPVLTTVGQNLNLQGLNEENTAAGSIASLEIPELTSVGGVLSVNNLAKLTSMSFLKLKETGGLDFHTVPVMLETINLPEIETVNGSIIMEANMEAPPTGSFVPQRNDVLQAFGGMDKLTTIKGQIKIKNFTALKQLPDWSKITTLGSITLDYLEDVSGTLLLPNARFETFGETAPQIEIINKVQLSKIET
;
A
#
# COMPACT_ATOMS: atom_id res chain seq x y z
N PHE A 1 -25.23 -15.28 4.87
CA PHE A 1 -24.30 -15.17 3.72
C PHE A 1 -22.95 -15.69 4.19
N PRO A 2 -22.25 -16.57 3.44
CA PRO A 2 -20.90 -16.98 3.81
C PRO A 2 -20.00 -15.74 3.86
N VAL A 3 -19.17 -15.63 4.89
CA VAL A 3 -18.20 -14.55 4.97
C VAL A 3 -16.99 -14.92 4.13
N LEU A 4 -16.48 -13.98 3.34
CA LEU A 4 -15.30 -14.20 2.51
C LEU A 4 -14.08 -14.35 3.43
N THR A 5 -13.54 -15.56 3.52
CA THR A 5 -12.42 -15.90 4.41
C THR A 5 -11.12 -16.14 3.65
N THR A 6 -11.18 -16.80 2.48
CA THR A 6 -10.00 -17.02 1.64
C THR A 6 -10.34 -16.82 0.17
N VAL A 7 -9.35 -16.41 -0.61
CA VAL A 7 -9.41 -16.39 -2.08
C VAL A 7 -8.19 -17.13 -2.61
N GLY A 8 -8.39 -18.16 -3.44
CA GLY A 8 -7.28 -18.97 -3.96
C GLY A 8 -6.41 -18.24 -5.00
N GLN A 9 -7.01 -17.32 -5.75
CA GLN A 9 -6.37 -16.56 -6.82
C GLN A 9 -6.34 -15.06 -6.46
N ASN A 10 -6.35 -14.19 -7.47
CA ASN A 10 -6.44 -12.75 -7.28
C ASN A 10 -7.82 -12.34 -6.73
N LEU A 11 -7.85 -11.33 -5.87
CA LEU A 11 -9.04 -10.62 -5.44
C LEU A 11 -8.96 -9.20 -5.97
N ASN A 12 -9.67 -8.92 -7.07
CA ASN A 12 -9.67 -7.63 -7.73
C ASN A 12 -10.96 -6.86 -7.40
N LEU A 13 -10.82 -5.70 -6.75
CA LEU A 13 -11.91 -4.80 -6.40
C LEU A 13 -11.71 -3.49 -7.16
N GLN A 14 -12.62 -3.18 -8.08
CA GLN A 14 -12.48 -2.02 -8.95
C GLN A 14 -13.80 -1.28 -9.21
N GLY A 15 -13.72 0.05 -9.36
CA GLY A 15 -14.83 0.90 -9.77
C GLY A 15 -14.52 1.64 -11.07
N LEU A 16 -15.11 1.25 -12.18
CA LEU A 16 -14.89 1.91 -13.47
C LEU A 16 -16.24 2.32 -14.07
N ASN A 17 -16.30 3.48 -14.71
CA ASN A 17 -17.45 3.87 -15.54
C ASN A 17 -17.27 3.41 -17.00
N GLU A 18 -18.23 3.75 -17.86
CA GLU A 18 -18.22 3.40 -19.28
C GLU A 18 -17.01 3.98 -20.05
N GLU A 19 -16.39 5.03 -19.52
CA GLU A 19 -15.19 5.68 -20.08
C GLU A 19 -13.89 5.09 -19.54
N ASN A 20 -13.95 3.99 -18.77
CA ASN A 20 -12.80 3.35 -18.13
C ASN A 20 -12.04 4.30 -17.16
N THR A 21 -12.77 5.21 -16.51
CA THR A 21 -12.25 6.11 -15.48
C THR A 21 -12.76 5.71 -14.10
N ALA A 22 -12.02 6.08 -13.05
CA ALA A 22 -12.38 5.76 -11.68
C ALA A 22 -13.78 6.25 -11.29
N ALA A 23 -14.56 5.36 -10.66
CA ALA A 23 -15.97 5.59 -10.38
C ALA A 23 -16.44 4.83 -9.14
N GLY A 24 -17.76 4.81 -8.94
CA GLY A 24 -18.41 4.10 -7.85
C GLY A 24 -18.69 4.96 -6.62
N SER A 25 -19.48 4.39 -5.70
CA SER A 25 -19.95 5.06 -4.48
C SER A 25 -19.41 4.42 -3.19
N ILE A 26 -18.54 3.42 -3.30
CA ILE A 26 -17.94 2.74 -2.16
C ILE A 26 -17.04 3.74 -1.43
N ALA A 27 -17.45 4.15 -0.23
CA ALA A 27 -16.68 5.03 0.64
C ALA A 27 -15.83 4.25 1.65
N SER A 28 -16.34 3.13 2.15
CA SER A 28 -15.60 2.21 3.01
C SER A 28 -15.60 0.80 2.45
N LEU A 29 -14.44 0.15 2.46
CA LEU A 29 -14.26 -1.24 2.08
C LEU A 29 -13.74 -2.05 3.26
N GLU A 30 -14.55 -3.00 3.75
CA GLU A 30 -14.17 -3.88 4.85
C GLU A 30 -14.38 -5.34 4.47
N ILE A 31 -13.34 -6.16 4.61
CA ILE A 31 -13.43 -7.62 4.48
C ILE A 31 -12.83 -8.26 5.73
N PRO A 32 -13.53 -8.18 6.89
CA PRO A 32 -12.95 -8.40 8.22
C PRO A 32 -12.55 -9.84 8.50
N GLU A 33 -13.11 -10.81 7.78
CA GLU A 33 -12.81 -12.23 7.94
C GLU A 33 -11.83 -12.79 6.91
N LEU A 34 -11.37 -11.96 5.95
CA LEU A 34 -10.40 -12.40 4.93
C LEU A 34 -9.05 -12.65 5.60
N THR A 35 -8.59 -13.90 5.57
CA THR A 35 -7.31 -14.31 6.15
C THR A 35 -6.22 -14.49 5.12
N SER A 36 -6.55 -14.85 3.88
CA SER A 36 -5.56 -15.02 2.82
C SER A 36 -6.09 -14.79 1.40
N VAL A 37 -5.20 -14.32 0.52
CA VAL A 37 -5.41 -14.22 -0.92
C VAL A 37 -4.21 -14.87 -1.63
N GLY A 38 -4.40 -16.03 -2.26
CA GLY A 38 -3.30 -16.78 -2.88
C GLY A 38 -2.62 -16.02 -4.02
N GLY A 39 -3.37 -15.17 -4.73
CA GLY A 39 -2.85 -14.21 -5.70
C GLY A 39 -2.73 -12.80 -5.13
N VAL A 40 -2.90 -11.81 -6.00
CA VAL A 40 -2.84 -10.39 -5.64
C VAL A 40 -4.19 -9.90 -5.11
N LEU A 41 -4.17 -9.16 -4.01
CA LEU A 41 -5.28 -8.32 -3.58
C LEU A 41 -5.13 -6.92 -4.18
N SER A 42 -6.07 -6.55 -5.04
CA SER A 42 -6.09 -5.24 -5.71
C SER A 42 -7.35 -4.46 -5.34
N VAL A 43 -7.18 -3.19 -5.00
CA VAL A 43 -8.26 -2.22 -4.74
C VAL A 43 -7.93 -0.96 -5.50
N ASN A 44 -8.58 -0.77 -6.64
CA ASN A 44 -8.22 0.28 -7.60
C ASN A 44 -9.46 1.00 -8.11
N ASN A 45 -9.32 2.28 -8.47
CA ASN A 45 -10.33 3.07 -9.18
C ASN A 45 -11.62 3.35 -8.39
N LEU A 46 -11.63 3.16 -7.07
CA LEU A 46 -12.81 3.46 -6.23
C LEU A 46 -12.84 4.95 -5.87
N ALA A 47 -13.44 5.78 -6.72
CA ALA A 47 -13.32 7.24 -6.67
C ALA A 47 -13.71 7.91 -5.33
N LYS A 48 -14.60 7.29 -4.54
CA LYS A 48 -15.09 7.82 -3.25
C LYS A 48 -14.50 7.14 -2.02
N LEU A 49 -13.55 6.22 -2.19
CA LEU A 49 -13.00 5.43 -1.09
C LEU A 49 -12.22 6.33 -0.13
N THR A 50 -12.59 6.32 1.15
CA THR A 50 -11.90 7.03 2.23
C THR A 50 -11.32 6.05 3.26
N SER A 51 -11.82 4.82 3.31
CA SER A 51 -11.30 3.80 4.23
C SER A 51 -11.26 2.40 3.63
N MET A 52 -10.20 1.64 3.94
CA MET A 52 -10.10 0.22 3.62
C MET A 52 -9.52 -0.59 4.78
N SER A 53 -10.10 -1.76 5.05
CA SER A 53 -9.75 -2.57 6.23
C SER A 53 -9.78 -4.07 5.94
N PHE A 54 -8.65 -4.72 6.23
CA PHE A 54 -8.44 -6.17 6.10
C PHE A 54 -7.86 -6.72 7.40
N LEU A 55 -8.65 -6.64 8.47
CA LEU A 55 -8.20 -6.85 9.85
C LEU A 55 -7.56 -8.22 10.12
N LYS A 56 -7.94 -9.27 9.38
CA LYS A 56 -7.43 -10.63 9.59
C LYS A 56 -6.51 -11.13 8.48
N LEU A 57 -6.20 -10.31 7.47
CA LEU A 57 -5.39 -10.74 6.33
C LEU A 57 -3.95 -10.97 6.79
N LYS A 58 -3.49 -12.22 6.72
CA LYS A 58 -2.14 -12.64 7.16
C LYS A 58 -1.16 -12.83 6.02
N GLU A 59 -1.66 -13.32 4.89
CA GLU A 59 -0.83 -13.67 3.74
C GLU A 59 -1.49 -13.29 2.42
N THR A 60 -0.70 -12.75 1.50
CA THR A 60 -1.13 -12.58 0.11
C THR A 60 0.00 -12.82 -0.90
N GLY A 61 -0.35 -13.12 -2.15
CA GLY A 61 0.56 -13.08 -3.28
C GLY A 61 1.07 -11.66 -3.60
N GLY A 62 0.32 -10.62 -3.27
CA GLY A 62 0.70 -9.22 -3.49
C GLY A 62 -0.39 -8.25 -3.03
N LEU A 63 0.00 -7.03 -2.69
CA LEU A 63 -0.91 -5.91 -2.46
C LEU A 63 -0.71 -4.90 -3.59
N ASP A 64 -1.72 -4.67 -4.42
CA ASP A 64 -1.63 -3.77 -5.57
C ASP A 64 -2.69 -2.68 -5.51
N PHE A 65 -2.29 -1.53 -4.96
CA PHE A 65 -3.10 -0.33 -4.82
C PHE A 65 -2.43 0.81 -5.59
N HIS A 66 -2.52 0.73 -6.91
CA HIS A 66 -1.89 1.67 -7.84
C HIS A 66 -2.80 2.86 -8.21
N THR A 67 -4.05 2.90 -7.74
CA THR A 67 -4.95 4.07 -7.85
C THR A 67 -5.61 4.45 -6.53
N VAL A 68 -4.79 4.68 -5.50
CA VAL A 68 -5.28 5.14 -4.19
C VAL A 68 -5.88 6.56 -4.33
N PRO A 69 -7.12 6.79 -3.83
CA PRO A 69 -7.73 8.11 -3.80
C PRO A 69 -6.94 9.12 -2.98
N VAL A 70 -6.91 10.37 -3.43
CA VAL A 70 -6.30 11.48 -2.66
C VAL A 70 -7.01 11.72 -1.32
N MET A 71 -8.28 11.33 -1.21
CA MET A 71 -9.11 11.45 0.00
C MET A 71 -9.05 10.21 0.91
N LEU A 72 -8.17 9.23 0.64
CA LEU A 72 -8.02 8.08 1.53
C LEU A 72 -7.54 8.56 2.91
N GLU A 73 -8.32 8.28 3.94
CA GLU A 73 -8.04 8.66 5.32
C GLU A 73 -7.40 7.52 6.11
N THR A 74 -7.84 6.28 5.87
CA THR A 74 -7.40 5.13 6.66
C THR A 74 -7.21 3.87 5.82
N ILE A 75 -6.17 3.12 6.17
CA ILE A 75 -5.92 1.77 5.68
C ILE A 75 -5.46 0.90 6.83
N ASN A 76 -6.10 -0.26 7.03
CA ASN A 76 -5.81 -1.16 8.14
C ASN A 76 -5.44 -2.58 7.66
N LEU A 77 -4.22 -2.99 7.97
CA LEU A 77 -3.62 -4.31 7.72
C LEU A 77 -2.83 -4.77 8.98
N PRO A 78 -3.46 -4.88 10.16
CA PRO A 78 -2.75 -5.14 11.43
C PRO A 78 -2.15 -6.55 11.54
N GLU A 79 -2.69 -7.51 10.79
CA GLU A 79 -2.31 -8.92 10.88
C GLU A 79 -1.45 -9.41 9.70
N ILE A 80 -1.08 -8.53 8.75
CA ILE A 80 -0.29 -8.95 7.57
C ILE A 80 1.14 -9.32 7.99
N GLU A 81 1.55 -10.54 7.66
CA GLU A 81 2.85 -11.11 8.02
C GLU A 81 3.70 -11.41 6.79
N THR A 82 3.07 -11.87 5.71
CA THR A 82 3.75 -12.32 4.48
C THR A 82 3.11 -11.76 3.22
N VAL A 83 3.93 -11.18 2.35
CA VAL A 83 3.57 -10.82 0.97
C VAL A 83 4.55 -11.52 0.02
N ASN A 84 4.05 -12.50 -0.74
CA ASN A 84 4.89 -13.30 -1.64
C ASN A 84 5.30 -12.55 -2.93
N GLY A 85 4.88 -11.31 -3.08
CA GLY A 85 5.22 -10.41 -4.17
C GLY A 85 5.42 -8.99 -3.65
N SER A 86 4.88 -7.99 -4.35
CA SER A 86 5.05 -6.58 -4.01
C SER A 86 3.92 -6.02 -3.15
N ILE A 87 4.23 -4.95 -2.42
CA ILE A 87 3.28 -4.02 -1.82
C ILE A 87 3.39 -2.72 -2.60
N ILE A 88 2.38 -2.39 -3.39
CA ILE A 88 2.32 -1.16 -4.18
C ILE A 88 1.22 -0.26 -3.62
N MET A 89 1.62 0.95 -3.22
CA MET A 89 0.76 2.01 -2.67
C MET A 89 1.04 3.30 -3.43
N GLU A 90 0.21 3.64 -4.40
CA GLU A 90 0.36 4.86 -5.18
C GLU A 90 -0.91 5.70 -5.12
N ALA A 91 -0.80 6.87 -4.48
CA ALA A 91 -1.83 7.89 -4.59
C ALA A 91 -1.64 8.64 -5.90
N ASN A 92 -2.55 8.43 -6.85
CA ASN A 92 -2.48 9.08 -8.16
C ASN A 92 -3.89 9.28 -8.76
N MET A 93 -4.92 9.29 -7.91
CA MET A 93 -6.30 9.35 -8.35
C MET A 93 -6.98 10.63 -7.88
N GLU A 94 -7.07 11.58 -8.79
CA GLU A 94 -8.01 12.70 -8.77
C GLU A 94 -8.70 12.85 -10.13
N ALA A 95 -10.00 13.15 -10.11
CA ALA A 95 -10.60 13.89 -11.21
C ALA A 95 -10.40 15.38 -10.90
N PRO A 96 -9.42 16.08 -11.52
CA PRO A 96 -9.35 17.52 -11.33
C PRO A 96 -10.65 18.13 -11.87
N PRO A 97 -11.27 19.09 -11.14
CA PRO A 97 -12.26 19.96 -11.76
C PRO A 97 -11.65 20.59 -13.01
N THR A 98 -12.41 20.67 -14.09
CA THR A 98 -11.93 21.23 -15.37
C THR A 98 -11.30 22.61 -15.12
N GLY A 99 -9.99 22.75 -15.39
CA GLY A 99 -9.27 24.01 -15.25
C GLY A 99 -8.44 24.21 -13.99
N SER A 100 -8.32 23.23 -13.09
CA SER A 100 -7.41 23.30 -11.92
C SER A 100 -6.30 22.26 -11.99
N PHE A 101 -5.06 22.67 -11.72
CA PHE A 101 -3.99 21.73 -11.35
C PHE A 101 -4.20 21.38 -9.89
N VAL A 102 -4.59 20.14 -9.62
CA VAL A 102 -4.58 19.59 -8.28
C VAL A 102 -3.52 18.50 -8.25
N PRO A 103 -2.56 18.54 -7.31
CA PRO A 103 -1.56 17.49 -7.18
C PRO A 103 -2.28 16.15 -6.95
N GLN A 104 -2.09 15.19 -7.86
CA GLN A 104 -2.62 13.83 -7.78
C GLN A 104 -1.91 13.05 -6.66
N ARG A 105 -2.10 13.48 -5.41
CA ARG A 105 -1.38 13.02 -4.22
C ARG A 105 -2.33 13.00 -3.04
N ASN A 106 -2.13 12.05 -2.15
CA ASN A 106 -2.91 11.97 -0.93
C ASN A 106 -2.29 12.88 0.14
N ASP A 107 -3.06 13.87 0.60
CA ASP A 107 -2.69 14.81 1.66
C ASP A 107 -3.50 14.59 2.95
N VAL A 108 -4.08 13.39 3.10
CA VAL A 108 -5.01 13.06 4.18
C VAL A 108 -4.49 11.93 5.07
N LEU A 109 -4.00 10.83 4.51
CA LEU A 109 -3.50 9.67 5.24
C LEU A 109 -2.23 10.02 6.02
N GLN A 110 -2.32 10.03 7.35
CA GLN A 110 -1.20 10.41 8.21
C GLN A 110 -0.33 9.23 8.66
N ALA A 111 -0.90 8.02 8.70
CA ALA A 111 -0.22 6.79 9.08
C ALA A 111 -0.94 5.57 8.50
N PHE A 112 -0.20 4.51 8.21
CA PHE A 112 -0.78 3.19 7.95
C PHE A 112 -1.23 2.55 9.27
N GLY A 113 -2.40 1.92 9.28
CA GLY A 113 -2.84 1.08 10.38
C GLY A 113 -2.27 -0.33 10.25
N GLY A 114 -1.15 -0.62 10.92
CA GLY A 114 -0.54 -1.94 10.92
C GLY A 114 0.63 -2.09 9.95
N MET A 115 0.84 -3.31 9.44
CA MET A 115 2.07 -3.79 8.79
C MET A 115 3.28 -4.02 9.73
N ASP A 116 3.14 -3.77 11.03
CA ASP A 116 4.20 -3.97 12.04
C ASP A 116 4.54 -5.44 12.31
N LYS A 117 3.80 -6.36 11.68
CA LYS A 117 4.02 -7.82 11.74
C LYS A 117 4.66 -8.38 10.48
N LEU A 118 4.93 -7.55 9.47
CA LEU A 118 5.58 -8.00 8.25
C LEU A 118 6.95 -8.61 8.57
N THR A 119 7.15 -9.82 8.07
CA THR A 119 8.44 -10.54 8.16
C THR A 119 9.02 -10.82 6.78
N THR A 120 8.16 -11.05 5.78
CA THR A 120 8.55 -11.49 4.45
C THR A 120 7.84 -10.68 3.36
N ILE A 121 8.62 -10.01 2.50
CA ILE A 121 8.16 -9.39 1.26
C ILE A 121 9.08 -9.84 0.13
N LYS A 122 8.61 -10.75 -0.73
CA LYS A 122 9.41 -11.29 -1.85
C LYS A 122 9.34 -10.43 -3.12
N GLY A 123 9.15 -9.14 -2.95
CA GLY A 123 9.02 -8.17 -4.02
C GLY A 123 9.38 -6.78 -3.51
N GLN A 124 8.82 -5.76 -4.15
CA GLN A 124 9.07 -4.37 -3.80
C GLN A 124 8.03 -3.85 -2.81
N ILE A 125 8.46 -3.11 -1.80
CA ILE A 125 7.60 -2.14 -1.10
C ILE A 125 7.73 -0.81 -1.85
N LYS A 126 6.66 -0.38 -2.53
CA LYS A 126 6.60 0.89 -3.24
C LYS A 126 5.52 1.77 -2.63
N ILE A 127 5.92 2.92 -2.09
CA ILE A 127 4.99 3.91 -1.53
C ILE A 127 5.24 5.24 -2.22
N LYS A 128 4.18 5.80 -2.81
CA LYS A 128 4.28 6.98 -3.65
C LYS A 128 3.17 8.00 -3.43
N ASN A 129 3.53 9.28 -3.46
CA ASN A 129 2.63 10.45 -3.49
C ASN A 129 1.74 10.64 -2.24
N PHE A 130 2.29 10.43 -1.04
CA PHE A 130 1.58 10.72 0.21
C PHE A 130 2.25 11.90 0.93
N THR A 131 1.65 13.08 0.91
CA THR A 131 2.27 14.29 1.47
C THR A 131 2.05 14.44 2.97
N ALA A 132 0.91 13.97 3.50
CA ALA A 132 0.58 14.07 4.92
C ALA A 132 1.06 12.89 5.77
N LEU A 133 1.57 11.82 5.14
CA LEU A 133 2.08 10.64 5.81
C LEU A 133 3.27 11.03 6.69
N LYS A 134 3.16 10.84 8.01
CA LYS A 134 4.19 11.30 8.97
C LYS A 134 5.30 10.28 9.19
N GLN A 135 4.97 9.00 9.07
CA GLN A 135 5.87 7.89 9.35
C GLN A 135 5.52 6.65 8.51
N LEU A 136 6.52 5.82 8.26
CA LEU A 136 6.35 4.49 7.69
C LEU A 136 5.93 3.50 8.80
N PRO A 137 5.34 2.33 8.45
CA PRO A 137 5.11 1.27 9.43
C PRO A 137 6.40 0.79 10.10
N ASP A 138 6.29 0.15 11.27
CA ASP A 138 7.45 -0.47 11.93
C ASP A 138 7.87 -1.75 11.19
N TRP A 139 8.90 -1.62 10.35
CA TRP A 139 9.47 -2.72 9.58
C TRP A 139 10.63 -3.44 10.28
N SER A 140 10.81 -3.23 11.59
CA SER A 140 11.92 -3.84 12.35
C SER A 140 11.92 -5.38 12.37
N LYS A 141 10.76 -6.00 12.10
CA LYS A 141 10.57 -7.46 12.04
C LYS A 141 10.81 -8.06 10.65
N ILE A 142 11.01 -7.25 9.62
CA ILE A 142 11.30 -7.77 8.29
C ILE A 142 12.64 -8.51 8.32
N THR A 143 12.62 -9.78 7.89
CA THR A 143 13.82 -10.62 7.74
C THR A 143 14.14 -10.92 6.29
N THR A 144 13.13 -10.90 5.41
CA THR A 144 13.28 -11.18 3.97
C THR A 144 12.58 -10.10 3.17
N LEU A 145 13.32 -9.43 2.30
CA LEU A 145 12.85 -8.27 1.55
C LEU A 145 13.43 -8.26 0.14
N GLY A 146 12.63 -7.94 -0.88
CA GLY A 146 13.14 -7.70 -2.23
C GLY A 146 13.76 -6.33 -2.36
N SER A 147 12.93 -5.29 -2.39
CA SER A 147 13.39 -3.90 -2.46
C SER A 147 12.41 -2.92 -1.81
N ILE A 148 12.86 -1.67 -1.64
CA ILE A 148 12.03 -0.54 -1.22
C ILE A 148 12.19 0.59 -2.23
N THR A 149 11.09 1.20 -2.64
CA THR A 149 11.06 2.51 -3.31
C THR A 149 10.10 3.44 -2.59
N LEU A 150 10.60 4.58 -2.13
CA LEU A 150 9.83 5.65 -1.51
C LEU A 150 9.90 6.87 -2.43
N ASP A 151 8.76 7.35 -2.93
CA ASP A 151 8.71 8.46 -3.89
C ASP A 151 7.69 9.52 -3.46
N TYR A 152 8.13 10.76 -3.21
CA TYR A 152 7.24 11.86 -2.87
C TYR A 152 6.41 11.60 -1.59
N LEU A 153 7.12 11.47 -0.46
CA LEU A 153 6.55 11.28 0.87
C LEU A 153 6.92 12.48 1.77
N GLU A 154 6.31 13.63 1.49
CA GLU A 154 6.82 14.95 1.90
C GLU A 154 7.03 15.10 3.41
N ASP A 155 6.05 14.69 4.21
CA ASP A 155 6.11 14.77 5.67
C ASP A 155 6.71 13.53 6.35
N VAL A 156 7.11 12.50 5.59
CA VAL A 156 7.75 11.31 6.17
C VAL A 156 9.14 11.67 6.66
N SER A 157 9.35 11.47 7.96
CA SER A 157 10.62 11.75 8.64
C SER A 157 11.00 10.63 9.61
N GLY A 158 12.12 10.80 10.31
CA GLY A 158 12.61 9.81 11.28
C GLY A 158 13.58 8.81 10.65
N THR A 159 13.54 7.57 11.11
CA THR A 159 14.48 6.51 10.72
C THR A 159 13.75 5.36 10.05
N LEU A 160 14.24 4.94 8.89
CA LEU A 160 13.85 3.66 8.30
C LEU A 160 14.64 2.54 9.00
N LEU A 161 13.96 1.76 9.85
CA LEU A 161 14.56 0.68 10.65
C LEU A 161 14.28 -0.69 10.01
N LEU A 162 15.35 -1.37 9.60
CA LEU A 162 15.35 -2.68 8.96
C LEU A 162 16.48 -3.58 9.51
N PRO A 163 16.72 -3.63 10.84
CA PRO A 163 17.95 -4.18 11.44
C PRO A 163 18.20 -5.68 11.20
N ASN A 164 17.18 -6.40 10.72
CA ASN A 164 17.25 -7.83 10.44
C ASN A 164 16.97 -8.16 8.97
N ALA A 165 16.71 -7.15 8.13
CA ALA A 165 16.23 -7.37 6.78
C ALA A 165 17.36 -7.87 5.88
N ARG A 166 17.13 -9.02 5.24
CA ARG A 166 18.00 -9.53 4.18
C ARG A 166 17.37 -9.19 2.84
N PHE A 167 18.09 -8.36 2.07
CA PHE A 167 17.68 -8.01 0.72
C PHE A 167 18.08 -9.13 -0.25
N GLU A 168 17.11 -9.69 -0.98
CA GLU A 168 17.27 -10.82 -1.88
C GLU A 168 16.63 -10.55 -3.24
N THR A 169 17.16 -11.17 -4.29
CA THR A 169 16.57 -11.04 -5.63
C THR A 169 15.38 -11.98 -5.75
N PHE A 170 14.23 -11.42 -6.14
CA PHE A 170 13.01 -12.20 -6.41
C PHE A 170 12.47 -11.87 -7.81
N GLY A 171 12.55 -12.84 -8.72
CA GLY A 171 12.21 -12.61 -10.13
C GLY A 171 13.06 -11.49 -10.71
N GLU A 172 12.41 -10.44 -11.19
CA GLU A 172 13.06 -9.23 -11.75
C GLU A 172 13.35 -8.15 -10.68
N THR A 173 12.93 -8.36 -9.43
CA THR A 173 13.16 -7.40 -8.34
C THR A 173 14.58 -7.56 -7.81
N ALA A 174 15.44 -6.59 -8.13
CA ALA A 174 16.80 -6.52 -7.57
C ALA A 174 16.79 -5.95 -6.13
N PRO A 175 17.69 -6.43 -5.25
CA PRO A 175 17.98 -5.85 -3.94
C PRO A 175 18.32 -4.36 -4.01
N GLN A 176 17.44 -3.49 -3.52
CA GLN A 176 17.71 -2.05 -3.45
C GLN A 176 16.83 -1.31 -2.45
N ILE A 177 17.31 -0.16 -1.99
CA ILE A 177 16.51 0.88 -1.36
C ILE A 177 16.66 2.13 -2.23
N GLU A 178 15.54 2.62 -2.73
CA GLU A 178 15.45 3.82 -3.56
C GLU A 178 14.60 4.86 -2.84
N ILE A 179 15.14 6.06 -2.67
CA ILE A 179 14.43 7.21 -2.12
C ILE A 179 14.45 8.30 -3.18
N ILE A 180 13.28 8.66 -3.67
CA ILE A 180 13.07 9.56 -4.79
C ILE A 180 12.23 10.72 -4.29
N ASN A 181 12.56 11.95 -4.69
CA ASN A 181 11.77 13.19 -4.51
C ASN A 181 11.13 13.39 -3.12
N LYS A 182 11.45 14.46 -2.41
CA LYS A 182 10.64 14.92 -1.26
C LYS A 182 10.35 13.80 -0.23
N VAL A 183 11.41 13.21 0.33
CA VAL A 183 11.34 12.29 1.47
C VAL A 183 12.36 12.79 2.50
N GLN A 184 11.95 12.98 3.75
CA GLN A 184 12.76 13.64 4.79
C GLN A 184 13.29 12.65 5.85
N LEU A 185 13.57 11.40 5.45
CA LEU A 185 14.19 10.42 6.34
C LEU A 185 15.56 10.93 6.81
N SER A 186 15.74 10.97 8.12
CA SER A 186 16.98 11.42 8.76
C SER A 186 18.06 10.33 8.79
N LYS A 187 17.65 9.05 8.73
CA LYS A 187 18.54 7.89 8.80
C LYS A 187 17.90 6.64 8.20
N ILE A 188 18.75 5.74 7.71
CA ILE A 188 18.40 4.36 7.34
C ILE A 188 19.30 3.44 8.17
N GLU A 189 18.72 2.44 8.83
CA GLU A 189 19.43 1.40 9.56
C GLU A 189 19.01 0.03 9.02
N THR A 190 19.97 -0.71 8.46
CA THR A 190 19.78 -2.06 7.91
C THR A 190 20.70 -3.04 8.61
#